data_AF-A0A5P3MQZ6-F1
#
_entry.id   AF-A0A5P3MQZ6-F1
#
_cell.length_a   1.000
_cell.length_b   1.000
_cell.length_c   1.000
_cell.angle_alpha   90.00
_cell.angle_beta   90.00
_cell.angle_gamma   90.00
#
_symmetry.space_group_name_H-M   'P 1'
#
loop_
_entity.id
_entity.type
_entity.pdbx_description
1 polymer ?
#
loop_
_entity_poly.entity_id
_entity_poly.type
_entity_poly.pdbx_seq_one_letter_code
_entity_poly.pdbx_strand_id
1 'polypeptide(L)'
;MEVDKNHIKVVELFAGVGGFRLGLEAASSNYQTVWANQWEPGKKSQHAYDCYVRHFGTVNHTNENISTAKHSIPKHDFLVGGFPCQDYSVARTGAAGIEGKKGVLWWDIRDIIEANHPKWILLENVDRLLKSPSNQRGKDFGVMLRCLYDLGYTVEWRVINAAEYGHAQRRRRIFIFACKRESGIATQLFLNDPVRWLLEDGIFAKAFPVLNTISKNRQSHTSISDGLEDLKAVSDRFTADFYNAGVMIDSKVYSLETIPEPHTPTTLGSILETRAVEEHYFLNGNLEKWQYLKGAKRIPRIKPNGEPYFFAEGSMSFPDSLDLPARTMLTSESSVNRSTHVVTDKKSGQLRLLTPIECERLNGFPDDWTNTGMPQKFRYFTMGNALVVPIIQKIGEELLRR
;
A
#
# COMPACT_ATOMS: atom_id res chain seq x y z
N MET A 1 -3.50 41.20 2.99
CA MET A 1 -4.65 40.47 2.42
C MET A 1 -4.38 38.99 2.63
N GLU A 2 -4.79 38.47 3.79
CA GLU A 2 -4.80 37.02 4.04
C GLU A 2 -5.82 36.39 3.11
N VAL A 3 -5.34 35.57 2.18
CA VAL A 3 -6.20 34.65 1.44
C VAL A 3 -6.55 33.55 2.43
N ASP A 4 -7.83 33.48 2.79
CA ASP A 4 -8.43 32.41 3.60
C ASP A 4 -8.16 31.06 2.92
N LYS A 5 -7.03 30.42 3.27
CA LYS A 5 -6.68 29.09 2.79
C LYS A 5 -7.30 28.08 3.75
N ASN A 6 -8.50 27.61 3.42
CA ASN A 6 -9.06 26.45 4.09
C ASN A 6 -8.12 25.25 3.87
N HIS A 7 -7.34 24.93 4.90
CA HIS A 7 -6.46 23.76 4.93
C HIS A 7 -7.29 22.47 4.81
N ILE A 8 -6.75 21.47 4.11
CA ILE A 8 -7.35 20.14 3.97
C ILE A 8 -6.99 19.35 5.22
N LYS A 9 -7.99 19.09 6.08
CA LYS A 9 -7.78 18.31 7.30
C LYS A 9 -7.67 16.82 6.97
N VAL A 10 -6.55 16.22 7.34
CA VAL A 10 -6.23 14.81 7.05
C VAL A 10 -6.31 13.97 8.31
N VAL A 11 -6.91 12.79 8.19
CA VAL A 11 -6.90 11.71 9.19
C VAL A 11 -6.13 10.53 8.63
N GLU A 12 -5.10 10.09 9.33
CA GLU A 12 -4.22 8.98 8.92
C GLU A 12 -4.46 7.73 9.77
N LEU A 13 -5.08 6.70 9.17
CA LEU A 13 -5.28 5.39 9.79
C LEU A 13 -4.09 4.49 9.52
N PHE A 14 -3.71 3.67 10.50
CA PHE A 14 -2.60 2.71 10.38
C PHE A 14 -1.31 3.40 9.92
N ALA A 15 -0.98 4.51 10.58
CA ALA A 15 0.01 5.48 10.12
C ALA A 15 1.43 4.90 9.96
N GLY A 16 1.73 3.79 10.63
CA GLY A 16 3.07 3.23 10.68
C GLY A 16 4.06 4.26 11.19
N VAL A 17 5.09 4.55 10.40
CA VAL A 17 6.08 5.60 10.68
C VAL A 17 5.77 6.92 9.95
N GLY A 18 4.56 7.09 9.42
CA GLY A 18 4.03 8.34 8.87
C GLY A 18 4.27 8.56 7.38
N GLY A 19 4.25 7.48 6.60
CA GLY A 19 4.50 7.55 5.16
C GLY A 19 3.45 8.38 4.40
N PHE A 20 2.17 8.31 4.78
CA PHE A 20 1.14 9.12 4.12
C PHE A 20 1.32 10.60 4.45
N ARG A 21 1.44 10.92 5.75
CA ARG A 21 1.65 12.29 6.20
C ARG A 21 2.88 12.93 5.56
N LEU A 22 4.01 12.24 5.58
CA LEU A 22 5.25 12.75 5.00
C LEU A 22 5.09 13.04 3.50
N GLY A 23 4.43 12.15 2.75
CA GLY A 23 4.19 12.36 1.32
C GLY A 23 3.21 13.51 1.03
N LEU A 24 2.10 13.59 1.77
CA LEU A 24 1.09 14.63 1.57
C LEU A 24 1.61 16.02 1.98
N GLU A 25 2.28 16.14 3.13
CA GLU A 25 2.83 17.43 3.58
C GLU A 25 4.00 17.88 2.70
N ALA A 26 4.74 16.95 2.07
CA ALA A 26 5.71 17.27 1.03
C ALA A 26 5.06 17.77 -0.27
N ALA A 27 3.87 17.26 -0.63
CA ALA A 27 3.12 17.72 -1.79
C ALA A 27 2.62 19.16 -1.62
N SER A 28 2.16 19.51 -0.41
CA SER A 28 1.77 20.88 -0.07
C SER A 28 1.53 21.07 1.42
N SER A 29 1.85 22.27 1.92
CA SER A 29 1.45 22.73 3.26
C SER A 29 -0.07 22.87 3.45
N ASN A 30 -0.86 22.75 2.37
CA ASN A 30 -2.32 22.78 2.45
C ASN A 30 -2.88 21.50 3.10
N TYR A 31 -2.15 20.38 3.08
CA TYR A 31 -2.53 19.18 3.82
C TYR A 31 -2.12 19.33 5.29
N GLN A 32 -3.06 19.16 6.21
CA GLN A 32 -2.80 19.20 7.64
C GLN A 32 -3.31 17.94 8.31
N THR A 33 -2.39 17.07 8.74
CA THR A 33 -2.75 15.88 9.53
C THR A 33 -3.20 16.29 10.92
N VAL A 34 -4.51 16.21 11.18
CA VAL A 34 -5.13 16.62 12.45
C VAL A 34 -5.29 15.47 13.43
N TRP A 35 -5.23 14.23 12.95
CA TRP A 35 -5.30 13.03 13.77
C TRP A 35 -4.64 11.84 13.08
N ALA A 36 -4.02 10.96 13.85
CA ALA A 36 -3.42 9.73 13.34
C ALA A 36 -3.58 8.58 14.33
N ASN A 37 -3.66 7.35 13.83
CA ASN A 37 -3.66 6.15 14.63
C ASN A 37 -2.61 5.16 14.16
N GLN A 38 -1.82 4.65 15.11
CA GLN A 38 -0.92 3.53 14.86
C GLN A 38 -0.87 2.65 16.10
N TRP A 39 -1.24 1.38 15.93
CA TRP A 39 -1.21 0.39 17.00
C TRP A 39 -0.73 -0.97 16.47
N GLU A 40 0.17 -1.60 17.21
CA GLU A 40 0.76 -2.91 16.93
C GLU A 40 0.20 -3.94 17.94
N PRO A 41 -0.83 -4.73 17.57
CA PRO A 41 -1.50 -5.64 18.49
C PRO A 41 -0.54 -6.63 19.16
N GLY A 42 -0.67 -6.80 20.47
CA GLY A 42 0.12 -7.78 21.24
C GLY A 42 1.60 -7.41 21.42
N LYS A 43 2.02 -6.19 21.07
CA LYS A 43 3.37 -5.68 21.33
C LYS A 43 3.38 -4.79 22.56
N LYS A 44 4.37 -4.99 23.44
CA LYS A 44 4.60 -4.11 24.60
C LYS A 44 5.14 -2.76 24.16
N SER A 45 6.16 -2.76 23.31
CA SER A 45 6.72 -1.55 22.69
C SER A 45 6.00 -1.27 21.38
N GLN A 46 5.69 0.00 21.13
CA GLN A 46 4.92 0.45 19.99
C GLN A 46 5.82 1.31 19.09
N HIS A 47 6.87 0.67 18.57
CA HIS A 47 7.98 1.37 17.92
C HIS A 47 7.55 2.23 16.73
N ALA A 48 6.57 1.78 15.95
CA ALA A 48 6.06 2.58 14.83
C ALA A 48 5.38 3.86 15.32
N TYR A 49 4.53 3.77 16.35
CA TYR A 49 3.89 4.92 16.97
C TYR A 49 4.92 5.86 17.62
N ASP A 50 5.88 5.31 18.37
CA ASP A 50 6.93 6.09 19.03
C ASP A 50 7.77 6.87 17.99
N CYS A 51 8.07 6.25 16.85
CA CYS A 51 8.71 6.89 15.71
C CYS A 51 7.85 8.02 15.13
N TYR A 52 6.56 7.77 14.93
CA TYR A 52 5.61 8.76 14.41
C TYR A 52 5.58 10.01 15.29
N VAL A 53 5.35 9.86 16.59
CA VAL A 53 5.23 11.00 17.51
C VAL A 53 6.55 11.71 17.77
N ARG A 54 7.69 11.05 17.54
CA ARG A 54 9.01 11.69 17.62
C ARG A 54 9.20 12.78 16.56
N HIS A 55 8.60 12.60 15.39
CA HIS A 55 8.64 13.55 14.27
C HIS A 55 7.50 14.55 14.33
N PHE A 56 6.30 14.10 14.72
CA PHE A 56 5.08 14.87 14.55
C PHE A 56 4.43 15.38 15.85
N GLY A 57 5.00 15.04 17.00
CA GLY A 57 4.42 15.32 18.32
C GLY A 57 3.37 14.30 18.73
N THR A 58 2.84 14.41 19.94
CA THR A 58 1.87 13.45 20.53
C THR A 58 0.43 13.93 20.47
N VAL A 59 0.20 15.21 20.17
CA VAL A 59 -1.12 15.82 20.23
C VAL A 59 -2.03 15.22 19.15
N ASN A 60 -3.21 14.75 19.55
CA ASN A 60 -4.22 14.14 18.67
C ASN A 60 -3.76 12.87 17.93
N HIS A 61 -2.75 12.16 18.42
CA HIS A 61 -2.30 10.90 17.84
C HIS A 61 -2.54 9.75 18.83
N THR A 62 -3.08 8.64 18.34
CA THR A 62 -3.55 7.54 19.18
C THR A 62 -2.76 6.25 18.93
N ASN A 63 -2.50 5.54 20.02
CA ASN A 63 -1.82 4.24 20.05
C ASN A 63 -2.75 3.16 20.60
N GLU A 64 -3.93 3.09 20.01
CA GLU A 64 -5.01 2.23 20.48
C GLU A 64 -5.58 1.43 19.32
N ASN A 65 -6.29 0.36 19.65
CA ASN A 65 -7.04 -0.39 18.66
C ASN A 65 -8.01 0.55 17.93
N ILE A 66 -7.98 0.54 16.59
CA ILE A 66 -8.85 1.41 15.78
C ILE A 66 -10.33 1.19 16.09
N SER A 67 -10.75 -0.02 16.46
CA SER A 67 -12.15 -0.32 16.80
C SER A 67 -12.63 0.47 18.03
N THR A 68 -11.72 0.92 18.90
CA THR A 68 -12.05 1.82 20.03
C THR A 68 -11.73 3.28 19.68
N ALA A 69 -10.58 3.54 19.05
CA ALA A 69 -10.10 4.89 18.75
C ALA A 69 -10.99 5.64 17.75
N LYS A 70 -11.71 4.93 16.87
CA LYS A 70 -12.58 5.51 15.83
C LYS A 70 -13.62 6.51 16.34
N HIS A 71 -14.04 6.39 17.60
CA HIS A 71 -15.03 7.28 18.21
C HIS A 71 -14.48 8.67 18.57
N SER A 72 -13.15 8.85 18.54
CA SER A 72 -12.47 10.10 18.86
C SER A 72 -11.96 10.87 17.63
N ILE A 73 -12.22 10.35 16.43
CA ILE A 73 -11.71 10.94 15.18
C ILE A 73 -12.41 12.29 14.95
N PRO A 74 -11.65 13.39 14.76
CA PRO A 74 -12.22 14.69 14.47
C PRO A 74 -12.78 14.75 13.05
N LYS A 75 -13.69 15.71 12.81
CA LYS A 75 -14.17 16.02 11.46
C LYS A 75 -13.00 16.39 10.55
N HIS A 76 -12.96 15.80 9.36
CA HIS A 76 -11.86 15.91 8.42
C HIS A 76 -12.35 15.90 6.97
N ASP A 77 -11.49 16.35 6.05
CA ASP A 77 -11.75 16.39 4.62
C ASP A 77 -11.20 15.16 3.91
N PHE A 78 -10.06 14.65 4.36
CA PHE A 78 -9.33 13.58 3.69
C PHE A 78 -8.99 12.45 4.66
N LEU A 79 -9.47 11.25 4.37
CA LEU A 79 -9.13 10.03 5.11
C LEU A 79 -8.09 9.23 4.33
N VAL A 80 -6.97 8.87 4.98
CA VAL A 80 -5.92 8.05 4.36
C VAL A 80 -5.56 6.86 5.23
N GLY A 81 -5.06 5.77 4.63
CA GLY A 81 -4.53 4.66 5.41
C GLY A 81 -4.12 3.42 4.63
N GLY A 82 -3.02 2.79 5.07
CA GLY A 82 -2.52 1.52 4.54
C GLY A 82 -2.90 0.38 5.48
N PHE A 83 -4.05 -0.24 5.25
CA PHE A 83 -4.60 -1.20 6.21
C PHE A 83 -3.98 -2.60 6.04
N PRO A 84 -3.74 -3.36 7.14
CA PRO A 84 -3.13 -4.69 7.10
C PRO A 84 -3.80 -5.65 6.11
N CYS A 85 -2.98 -6.34 5.31
CA CYS A 85 -3.47 -7.24 4.26
C CYS A 85 -3.68 -8.70 4.70
N GLN A 86 -3.42 -9.04 5.97
CA GLN A 86 -3.52 -10.43 6.46
C GLN A 86 -4.96 -10.92 6.63
N ASP A 87 -5.93 -10.00 6.72
CA ASP A 87 -7.34 -10.27 7.00
C ASP A 87 -8.25 -9.78 5.86
N TYR A 88 -8.00 -10.16 4.60
CA TYR A 88 -8.81 -9.68 3.46
C TYR A 88 -10.29 -10.07 3.52
N SER A 89 -10.66 -11.09 4.30
CA SER A 89 -12.01 -11.63 4.25
C SER A 89 -13.02 -10.61 4.74
N VAL A 90 -13.65 -9.86 3.83
CA VAL A 90 -14.67 -8.85 4.13
C VAL A 90 -16.04 -9.50 4.40
N ALA A 91 -16.13 -10.83 4.46
CA ALA A 91 -17.38 -11.52 4.75
C ALA A 91 -17.80 -11.31 6.21
N ARG A 92 -18.94 -10.63 6.43
CA ARG A 92 -19.61 -10.57 7.74
C ARG A 92 -20.44 -11.84 7.90
N THR A 93 -20.11 -12.67 8.88
CA THR A 93 -20.98 -13.80 9.27
C THR A 93 -22.25 -13.27 9.94
N GLY A 94 -23.41 -13.48 9.29
CA GLY A 94 -24.73 -13.45 9.91
C GLY A 94 -25.36 -12.06 10.10
N ALA A 95 -26.46 -11.80 9.38
CA ALA A 95 -27.53 -10.93 9.86
C ALA A 95 -28.26 -11.66 10.99
N ALA A 96 -28.53 -10.97 12.10
CA ALA A 96 -29.05 -11.47 13.38
C ALA A 96 -28.03 -12.25 14.23
N GLY A 97 -27.44 -11.52 15.21
CA GLY A 97 -26.85 -12.00 16.45
C GLY A 97 -25.96 -13.24 16.41
N ILE A 98 -24.64 -13.06 16.56
CA ILE A 98 -23.75 -13.88 17.39
C ILE A 98 -22.39 -13.16 17.52
N GLU A 99 -21.94 -13.02 18.77
CA GLU A 99 -20.57 -12.73 19.17
C GLU A 99 -19.65 -13.88 18.68
N GLY A 100 -18.71 -13.62 17.76
CA GLY A 100 -17.89 -14.75 17.31
C GLY A 100 -16.88 -14.58 16.18
N LYS A 101 -16.17 -13.44 16.09
CA LYS A 101 -14.72 -13.29 15.77
C LYS A 101 -14.44 -11.85 15.38
N LYS A 102 -13.40 -11.30 16.02
CA LYS A 102 -12.93 -9.91 15.97
C LYS A 102 -12.87 -9.33 14.56
N GLY A 103 -13.23 -8.05 14.49
CA GLY A 103 -13.46 -7.23 13.30
C GLY A 103 -12.36 -7.28 12.25
N VAL A 104 -12.78 -7.42 11.00
CA VAL A 104 -11.99 -7.12 9.81
C VAL A 104 -11.79 -5.60 9.81
N LEU A 105 -10.55 -5.12 9.76
CA LEU A 105 -10.21 -3.69 9.86
C LEU A 105 -10.91 -2.82 8.81
N TRP A 106 -11.31 -3.41 7.68
CA TRP A 106 -12.19 -2.75 6.70
C TRP A 106 -13.49 -2.22 7.31
N TRP A 107 -14.14 -2.98 8.19
CA TRP A 107 -15.40 -2.56 8.79
C TRP A 107 -15.21 -1.35 9.71
N ASP A 108 -14.09 -1.26 10.43
CA ASP A 108 -13.74 -0.06 11.19
C ASP A 108 -13.51 1.14 10.26
N ILE A 109 -12.84 0.96 9.12
CA ILE A 109 -12.68 2.01 8.10
C ILE A 109 -14.05 2.45 7.56
N ARG A 110 -14.94 1.51 7.23
CA ARG A 110 -16.31 1.80 6.77
C ARG A 110 -17.07 2.62 7.81
N ASP A 111 -17.05 2.21 9.07
CA ASP A 111 -17.74 2.93 10.16
C ASP A 111 -17.19 4.35 10.31
N ILE A 112 -15.88 4.55 10.15
CA ILE A 112 -15.25 5.89 10.18
C ILE A 112 -15.74 6.74 9.01
N ILE A 113 -15.80 6.17 7.80
CA ILE A 113 -16.31 6.86 6.60
C ILE A 113 -17.79 7.22 6.75
N GLU A 114 -18.58 6.33 7.33
CA GLU A 114 -20.01 6.53 7.59
C GLU A 114 -20.24 7.64 8.62
N ALA A 115 -19.49 7.65 9.72
CA ALA A 115 -19.63 8.66 10.76
C ALA A 115 -19.12 10.05 10.32
N ASN A 116 -18.04 10.11 9.52
CA ASN A 116 -17.35 11.37 9.23
C ASN A 116 -17.62 11.91 7.83
N HIS A 117 -18.06 11.08 6.88
CA HIS A 117 -18.29 11.47 5.48
C HIS A 117 -17.19 12.38 4.89
N PRO A 118 -15.91 11.96 4.88
CA PRO A 118 -14.82 12.76 4.31
C PRO A 118 -15.09 13.09 2.83
N LYS A 119 -14.51 14.18 2.33
CA LYS A 119 -14.61 14.55 0.91
C LYS A 119 -13.85 13.55 0.04
N TRP A 120 -12.66 13.16 0.52
CA TRP A 120 -11.73 12.27 -0.17
C TRP A 120 -11.30 11.13 0.73
N ILE A 121 -11.03 9.98 0.11
CA ILE A 121 -10.48 8.79 0.76
C ILE A 121 -9.35 8.27 -0.11
N LEU A 122 -8.20 7.95 0.48
CA LEU A 122 -7.08 7.30 -0.20
C LEU A 122 -6.58 6.12 0.63
N LEU A 123 -6.86 4.91 0.16
CA LEU A 123 -6.42 3.68 0.83
C LEU A 123 -5.32 3.00 0.03
N GLU A 124 -4.40 2.34 0.73
CA GLU A 124 -3.36 1.52 0.14
C GLU A 124 -3.46 0.08 0.62
N ASN A 125 -3.17 -0.86 -0.28
CA ASN A 125 -3.00 -2.27 0.06
C ASN A 125 -2.13 -2.99 -0.99
N VAL A 126 -1.90 -4.29 -0.82
CA VAL A 126 -1.28 -5.12 -1.87
C VAL A 126 -2.28 -5.44 -2.99
N ASP A 127 -1.76 -5.58 -4.20
CA ASP A 127 -2.55 -5.78 -5.43
C ASP A 127 -3.38 -7.08 -5.46
N ARG A 128 -3.00 -8.08 -4.67
CA ARG A 128 -3.76 -9.33 -4.50
C ARG A 128 -5.21 -9.09 -4.04
N LEU A 129 -5.49 -7.97 -3.38
CA LEU A 129 -6.84 -7.57 -2.96
C LEU A 129 -7.85 -7.68 -4.11
N LEU A 130 -7.46 -7.29 -5.33
CA LEU A 130 -8.29 -7.35 -6.54
C LEU A 130 -8.77 -8.76 -6.90
N LYS A 131 -8.07 -9.79 -6.42
CA LYS A 131 -8.35 -11.21 -6.71
C LYS A 131 -8.93 -11.94 -5.51
N SER A 132 -9.01 -11.27 -4.36
CA SER A 132 -9.40 -11.90 -3.10
C SER A 132 -10.91 -12.13 -3.01
N PRO A 133 -11.35 -13.23 -2.36
CA PRO A 133 -10.57 -14.38 -1.92
C PRO A 133 -10.30 -15.37 -3.06
N SER A 134 -9.36 -16.30 -2.85
CA SER A 134 -8.97 -17.28 -3.87
C SER A 134 -10.09 -18.22 -4.32
N ASN A 135 -11.13 -18.42 -3.51
CA ASN A 135 -12.29 -19.26 -3.82
C ASN A 135 -13.47 -18.51 -4.48
N GLN A 136 -13.43 -17.18 -4.52
CA GLN A 136 -14.46 -16.35 -5.15
C GLN A 136 -13.83 -15.03 -5.61
N ARG A 137 -13.23 -15.07 -6.79
CA ARG A 137 -12.37 -14.01 -7.29
C ARG A 137 -13.05 -12.65 -7.31
N GLY A 138 -12.40 -11.66 -6.70
CA GLY A 138 -12.83 -10.26 -6.73
C GLY A 138 -13.93 -9.91 -5.72
N LYS A 139 -14.50 -10.88 -5.00
CA LYS A 139 -15.56 -10.60 -4.02
C LYS A 139 -15.13 -9.57 -2.98
N ASP A 140 -13.96 -9.71 -2.35
CA ASP A 140 -13.57 -8.84 -1.23
C ASP A 140 -13.45 -7.37 -1.68
N PHE A 141 -12.85 -7.14 -2.85
CA PHE A 141 -12.79 -5.80 -3.43
C PHE A 141 -14.19 -5.31 -3.88
N GLY A 142 -15.03 -6.19 -4.44
CA GLY A 142 -16.42 -5.88 -4.77
C GLY A 142 -17.26 -5.45 -3.56
N VAL A 143 -17.07 -6.08 -2.40
CA VAL A 143 -17.71 -5.69 -1.14
C VAL A 143 -17.25 -4.30 -0.70
N MET A 144 -15.95 -3.99 -0.83
CA MET A 144 -15.44 -2.64 -0.53
C MET A 144 -16.06 -1.58 -1.46
N LEU A 145 -16.11 -1.86 -2.76
CA LEU A 145 -16.76 -0.99 -3.74
C LEU A 145 -18.23 -0.77 -3.41
N ARG A 146 -18.97 -1.85 -3.08
CA ARG A 146 -20.37 -1.75 -2.67
C ARG A 146 -20.55 -0.88 -1.43
N CYS A 147 -19.72 -1.04 -0.40
CA CYS A 147 -19.78 -0.22 0.80
C CYS A 147 -19.54 1.27 0.50
N LEU A 148 -18.55 1.59 -0.35
CA LEU A 148 -18.27 2.97 -0.76
C LEU A 148 -19.41 3.55 -1.60
N TYR A 149 -19.97 2.74 -2.51
CA TYR A 149 -21.16 3.09 -3.27
C TYR A 149 -22.32 3.43 -2.34
N ASP A 150 -22.69 2.54 -1.41
CA ASP A 150 -23.80 2.75 -0.46
C ASP A 150 -23.60 4.03 0.39
N LEU A 151 -22.35 4.42 0.67
CA LEU A 151 -21.98 5.63 1.41
C LEU A 151 -21.87 6.90 0.54
N GLY A 152 -22.24 6.82 -0.74
CA GLY A 152 -22.30 7.97 -1.64
C GLY A 152 -20.97 8.33 -2.32
N TYR A 153 -20.05 7.37 -2.48
CA TYR A 153 -18.76 7.60 -3.12
C TYR A 153 -18.67 6.95 -4.50
N THR A 154 -17.87 7.59 -5.33
CA THR A 154 -17.33 7.08 -6.59
C THR A 154 -15.86 6.77 -6.38
N VAL A 155 -15.34 5.73 -7.04
CA VAL A 155 -14.02 5.17 -6.75
C VAL A 155 -13.18 5.05 -8.02
N GLU A 156 -11.92 5.45 -7.96
CA GLU A 156 -10.87 5.12 -8.92
C GLU A 156 -9.81 4.27 -8.21
N TRP A 157 -9.21 3.28 -8.88
CA TRP A 157 -8.06 2.57 -8.35
C TRP A 157 -6.96 2.36 -9.38
N ARG A 158 -5.73 2.23 -8.88
CA ARG A 158 -4.55 1.89 -9.69
C ARG A 158 -3.61 1.01 -8.89
N VAL A 159 -3.06 0.00 -9.55
CA VAL A 159 -1.90 -0.74 -9.06
C VAL A 159 -0.64 -0.07 -9.61
N ILE A 160 0.18 0.43 -8.69
CA ILE A 160 1.39 1.20 -9.00
C ILE A 160 2.59 0.41 -8.50
N ASN A 161 3.57 0.19 -9.38
CA ASN A 161 4.88 -0.29 -9.01
C ASN A 161 5.85 0.89 -8.97
N ALA A 162 6.40 1.22 -7.81
CA ALA A 162 7.17 2.46 -7.66
C ALA A 162 8.37 2.57 -8.63
N ALA A 163 9.02 1.45 -8.97
CA ALA A 163 10.10 1.41 -9.95
C ALA A 163 9.67 1.77 -11.38
N GLU A 164 8.43 1.48 -11.78
CA GLU A 164 7.89 1.85 -13.10
C GLU A 164 7.71 3.38 -13.23
N TYR A 165 7.83 4.13 -12.13
CA TYR A 165 7.67 5.58 -12.07
C TYR A 165 8.89 6.30 -11.45
N GLY A 166 10.07 5.69 -11.58
CA GLY A 166 11.35 6.33 -11.29
C GLY A 166 11.97 6.02 -9.92
N HIS A 167 11.33 5.20 -9.07
CA HIS A 167 11.81 4.96 -7.70
C HIS A 167 12.66 3.70 -7.53
N ALA A 168 13.36 3.62 -6.39
CA ALA A 168 14.42 2.65 -6.15
C ALA A 168 13.97 1.20 -5.90
N GLN A 169 12.66 0.95 -5.83
CA GLN A 169 12.12 -0.33 -5.37
C GLN A 169 10.98 -0.80 -6.27
N ARG A 170 11.05 -2.07 -6.70
CA ARG A 170 9.95 -2.76 -7.38
C ARG A 170 8.86 -3.14 -6.37
N ARG A 171 8.13 -2.14 -5.85
CA ARG A 171 7.08 -2.30 -4.85
C ARG A 171 5.74 -2.01 -5.48
N ARG A 172 4.97 -3.07 -5.75
CA ARG A 172 3.64 -3.01 -6.36
C ARG A 172 2.54 -2.96 -5.30
N ARG A 173 1.68 -1.96 -5.37
CA ARG A 173 0.56 -1.71 -4.43
C ARG A 173 -0.66 -1.17 -5.14
N ILE A 174 -1.85 -1.53 -4.66
CA ILE A 174 -3.10 -0.90 -5.08
C ILE A 174 -3.33 0.36 -4.25
N PHE A 175 -3.66 1.45 -4.94
CA PHE A 175 -4.18 2.68 -4.36
C PHE A 175 -5.63 2.83 -4.78
N ILE A 176 -6.49 3.11 -3.81
CA ILE A 176 -7.94 3.24 -3.99
C ILE A 176 -8.29 4.66 -3.57
N PHE A 177 -8.65 5.49 -4.55
CA PHE A 177 -9.13 6.83 -4.33
C PHE A 177 -10.65 6.85 -4.40
N ALA A 178 -11.32 7.43 -3.41
CA ALA A 178 -12.77 7.64 -3.45
C ALA A 178 -13.11 9.10 -3.17
N CYS A 179 -14.12 9.61 -3.89
CA CYS A 179 -14.65 10.96 -3.70
C CYS A 179 -16.17 10.94 -3.68
N LYS A 180 -16.77 11.93 -3.03
CA LYS A 180 -18.22 12.12 -2.99
C LYS A 180 -18.81 12.24 -4.40
N ARG A 181 -19.96 11.61 -4.65
CA ARG A 181 -20.64 11.61 -5.96
C ARG A 181 -20.99 13.02 -6.45
N GLU A 182 -21.21 13.95 -5.52
CA GLU A 182 -21.48 15.37 -5.77
C GLU A 182 -20.20 16.24 -5.97
N SER A 183 -19.01 15.65 -5.91
CA SER A 183 -17.75 16.39 -6.06
C SER A 183 -17.47 16.80 -7.51
N GLY A 184 -16.62 17.82 -7.70
CA GLY A 184 -16.14 18.23 -9.02
C GLY A 184 -15.37 17.11 -9.75
N ILE A 185 -14.59 16.32 -9.01
CA ILE A 185 -13.89 15.14 -9.53
C ILE A 185 -14.89 14.11 -10.04
N ALA A 186 -15.89 13.76 -9.23
CA ALA A 186 -16.94 12.84 -9.64
C ALA A 186 -17.67 13.37 -10.88
N THR A 187 -18.01 14.65 -10.91
CA THR A 187 -18.63 15.30 -12.08
C THR A 187 -17.81 15.10 -13.35
N GLN A 188 -16.50 15.37 -13.31
CA GLN A 188 -15.61 15.13 -14.45
C GLN A 188 -15.62 13.65 -14.84
N LEU A 189 -15.54 12.75 -13.87
CA LEU A 189 -15.55 11.32 -14.12
C LEU A 189 -16.87 10.85 -14.77
N PHE A 190 -18.03 11.34 -14.32
CA PHE A 190 -19.33 11.04 -14.93
C PHE A 190 -19.47 11.53 -16.38
N LEU A 191 -18.78 12.62 -16.73
CA LEU A 191 -18.81 13.22 -18.08
C LEU A 191 -17.82 12.57 -19.05
N ASN A 192 -16.79 11.90 -18.54
CA ASN A 192 -15.75 11.27 -19.35
C ASN A 192 -16.09 9.83 -19.70
N ASP A 193 -15.57 9.38 -20.85
CA ASP A 193 -15.51 7.96 -21.14
C ASP A 193 -14.65 7.24 -20.07
N PRO A 194 -15.14 6.17 -19.42
CA PRO A 194 -14.40 5.48 -18.35
C PRO A 194 -13.03 4.99 -18.80
N VAL A 195 -12.90 4.55 -20.05
CA VAL A 195 -11.61 4.08 -20.58
C VAL A 195 -10.65 5.26 -20.71
N ARG A 196 -11.07 6.37 -21.32
CA ARG A 196 -10.30 7.62 -21.37
C ARG A 196 -9.91 8.13 -19.98
N TRP A 197 -10.82 8.08 -19.00
CA TRP A 197 -10.49 8.44 -17.62
C TRP A 197 -9.32 7.59 -17.07
N LEU A 198 -9.36 6.28 -17.29
CA LEU A 198 -8.33 5.37 -16.82
C LEU A 198 -6.98 5.51 -17.56
N LEU A 199 -6.97 6.02 -18.78
CA LEU A 199 -5.75 6.15 -19.59
C LEU A 199 -5.14 7.54 -19.52
N GLU A 200 -5.95 8.60 -19.41
CA GLU A 200 -5.49 9.97 -19.64
C GLU A 200 -5.96 10.97 -18.57
N ASP A 201 -7.24 10.95 -18.19
CA ASP A 201 -7.84 12.11 -17.48
C ASP A 201 -7.98 11.92 -15.98
N GLY A 202 -7.95 10.68 -15.49
CA GLY A 202 -8.10 10.34 -14.08
C GLY A 202 -6.90 10.77 -13.23
N ILE A 203 -7.10 10.71 -11.92
CA ILE A 203 -6.09 11.16 -10.94
C ILE A 203 -4.84 10.29 -11.08
N PHE A 204 -5.01 8.97 -11.14
CA PHE A 204 -3.87 8.09 -11.28
C PHE A 204 -3.28 8.16 -12.68
N ALA A 205 -4.08 8.39 -13.73
CA ALA A 205 -3.56 8.53 -15.09
C ALA A 205 -2.65 9.77 -15.25
N LYS A 206 -3.03 10.91 -14.66
CA LYS A 206 -2.18 12.12 -14.67
C LYS A 206 -0.95 11.98 -13.77
N ALA A 207 -1.09 11.39 -12.58
CA ALA A 207 0.04 11.21 -11.65
C ALA A 207 1.02 10.10 -12.11
N PHE A 208 0.51 9.09 -12.82
CA PHE A 208 1.22 7.89 -13.24
C PHE A 208 0.83 7.54 -14.68
N PRO A 209 1.42 8.23 -15.67
CA PRO A 209 1.08 8.05 -17.08
C PRO A 209 1.26 6.62 -17.57
N VAL A 210 0.36 6.21 -18.46
CA VAL A 210 0.31 4.87 -19.06
C VAL A 210 0.28 4.99 -20.58
N LEU A 211 0.79 3.99 -21.28
CA LEU A 211 0.66 3.91 -22.72
C LEU A 211 -0.83 3.87 -23.11
N ASN A 212 -1.20 4.67 -24.11
CA ASN A 212 -2.55 4.70 -24.66
C ASN A 212 -2.82 3.45 -25.53
N THR A 213 -2.81 2.28 -24.89
CA THR A 213 -3.01 0.98 -25.51
C THR A 213 -3.93 0.14 -24.63
N ILE A 214 -4.91 -0.51 -25.26
CA ILE A 214 -5.86 -1.38 -24.58
C ILE A 214 -5.59 -2.81 -25.03
N SER A 215 -5.32 -3.69 -24.08
CA SER A 215 -5.32 -5.12 -24.36
C SER A 215 -6.77 -5.58 -24.49
N LYS A 216 -7.19 -5.96 -25.71
CA LYS A 216 -8.59 -6.36 -26.02
C LYS A 216 -9.15 -7.43 -25.07
N ASN A 217 -8.30 -8.29 -24.53
CA ASN A 217 -8.70 -9.41 -23.65
C ASN A 217 -8.46 -9.14 -22.16
N ARG A 218 -8.06 -7.92 -21.77
CA ARG A 218 -7.77 -7.57 -20.37
C ARG A 218 -8.57 -6.35 -19.93
N GLN A 219 -9.87 -6.43 -20.09
CA GLN A 219 -10.84 -5.46 -19.61
C GLN A 219 -12.12 -6.16 -19.14
N SER A 220 -12.85 -5.53 -18.23
CA SER A 220 -14.11 -6.01 -17.68
C SER A 220 -15.05 -4.84 -17.39
N HIS A 221 -16.34 -5.12 -17.48
CA HIS A 221 -17.43 -4.21 -17.12
C HIS A 221 -18.48 -5.01 -16.35
N THR A 222 -18.83 -4.54 -15.15
CA THR A 222 -19.79 -5.18 -14.25
C THR A 222 -20.56 -4.14 -13.45
N SER A 223 -21.49 -4.58 -12.60
CA SER A 223 -22.23 -3.72 -11.66
C SER A 223 -22.17 -4.30 -10.25
N ILE A 224 -22.03 -3.42 -9.25
CA ILE A 224 -22.05 -3.81 -7.82
C ILE A 224 -23.46 -3.86 -7.22
N SER A 225 -24.50 -3.53 -8.01
CA SER A 225 -25.89 -3.49 -7.56
C SER A 225 -26.84 -4.35 -8.40
N ASP A 226 -26.51 -4.66 -9.65
CA ASP A 226 -27.45 -5.31 -10.57
C ASP A 226 -27.72 -6.75 -10.14
N GLY A 227 -28.95 -7.02 -9.72
CA GLY A 227 -29.32 -8.32 -9.15
C GLY A 227 -28.71 -8.60 -7.78
N LEU A 228 -28.12 -7.59 -7.13
CA LEU A 228 -27.44 -7.65 -5.83
C LEU A 228 -28.07 -6.63 -4.87
N GLU A 229 -29.15 -7.06 -4.21
CA GLU A 229 -29.99 -6.19 -3.38
C GLU A 229 -29.23 -5.56 -2.20
N ASP A 230 -28.37 -6.34 -1.54
CA ASP A 230 -27.65 -5.94 -0.34
C ASP A 230 -26.18 -6.41 -0.33
N LEU A 231 -25.45 -6.03 0.72
CA LEU A 231 -24.07 -6.46 0.94
C LEU A 231 -23.94 -7.99 1.06
N LYS A 232 -24.97 -8.67 1.58
CA LYS A 232 -24.98 -10.13 1.67
C LYS A 232 -25.01 -10.76 0.28
N ALA A 233 -25.86 -10.26 -0.61
CA ALA A 233 -25.92 -10.69 -2.01
C ALA A 233 -24.57 -10.49 -2.72
N VAL A 234 -23.91 -9.35 -2.52
CA VAL A 234 -22.56 -9.11 -3.06
C VAL A 234 -21.57 -10.13 -2.51
N SER A 235 -21.55 -10.32 -1.19
CA SER A 235 -20.66 -11.32 -0.56
C SER A 235 -20.92 -12.74 -1.10
N ASP A 236 -22.17 -13.14 -1.29
CA ASP A 236 -22.51 -14.51 -1.66
C ASP A 236 -22.32 -14.80 -3.16
N ARG A 237 -22.51 -13.79 -4.03
CA ARG A 237 -22.66 -14.02 -5.48
C ARG A 237 -21.73 -13.20 -6.36
N PHE A 238 -21.18 -12.07 -5.89
CA PHE A 238 -20.36 -11.22 -6.74
C PHE A 238 -19.03 -11.89 -7.10
N THR A 239 -18.68 -11.84 -8.38
CA THR A 239 -17.39 -12.24 -8.91
C THR A 239 -17.03 -11.30 -10.05
N ALA A 240 -15.77 -10.89 -10.13
CA ALA A 240 -15.30 -10.03 -11.20
C ALA A 240 -13.79 -10.19 -11.42
N ASP A 241 -13.39 -10.04 -12.68
CA ASP A 241 -11.99 -9.85 -13.04
C ASP A 241 -11.61 -8.38 -12.95
N PHE A 242 -11.03 -7.99 -11.81
CA PHE A 242 -10.40 -6.69 -11.68
C PHE A 242 -8.97 -6.72 -12.20
N TYR A 243 -8.62 -5.67 -12.94
CA TYR A 243 -7.31 -5.42 -13.52
C TYR A 243 -6.58 -4.29 -12.76
N ASN A 244 -5.37 -3.98 -13.21
CA ASN A 244 -4.49 -3.04 -12.53
C ASN A 244 -5.00 -1.58 -12.51
N ALA A 245 -6.05 -1.25 -13.26
CA ALA A 245 -6.73 0.03 -13.24
C ALA A 245 -8.24 -0.18 -13.27
N GLY A 246 -8.99 0.71 -12.63
CA GLY A 246 -10.43 0.75 -12.81
C GLY A 246 -11.12 1.87 -12.07
N VAL A 247 -12.41 2.00 -12.36
CA VAL A 247 -13.27 3.06 -11.88
C VAL A 247 -14.68 2.56 -11.68
N MET A 248 -15.31 3.01 -10.60
CA MET A 248 -16.71 2.79 -10.26
C MET A 248 -17.47 4.10 -10.37
N ILE A 249 -18.32 4.21 -11.38
CA ILE A 249 -19.18 5.37 -11.65
C ILE A 249 -20.61 4.97 -11.31
N ASP A 250 -21.13 5.53 -10.22
CA ASP A 250 -22.36 5.04 -9.58
C ASP A 250 -22.25 3.54 -9.27
N SER A 251 -23.16 2.68 -9.76
CA SER A 251 -23.04 1.23 -9.56
C SER A 251 -22.19 0.49 -10.59
N LYS A 252 -21.83 1.16 -11.70
CA LYS A 252 -21.11 0.54 -12.82
C LYS A 252 -19.62 0.55 -12.56
N VAL A 253 -18.98 -0.58 -12.83
CA VAL A 253 -17.55 -0.77 -12.60
C VAL A 253 -16.85 -1.14 -13.89
N TYR A 254 -15.85 -0.34 -14.26
CA TYR A 254 -15.00 -0.53 -15.43
C TYR A 254 -13.58 -0.83 -14.95
N SER A 255 -12.96 -1.88 -15.49
CA SER A 255 -11.59 -2.21 -15.15
C SER A 255 -10.82 -2.67 -16.39
N LEU A 256 -9.56 -2.27 -16.50
CA LEU A 256 -8.71 -2.66 -17.62
C LEU A 256 -7.25 -2.73 -17.19
N GLU A 257 -6.47 -3.51 -17.93
CA GLU A 257 -5.02 -3.54 -17.76
C GLU A 257 -4.38 -2.37 -18.50
N THR A 258 -3.67 -1.54 -17.74
CA THR A 258 -2.79 -0.47 -18.23
C THR A 258 -1.33 -0.89 -18.23
N ILE A 259 -0.54 -0.24 -19.08
CA ILE A 259 0.90 -0.44 -19.15
C ILE A 259 1.55 0.91 -18.81
N PRO A 260 2.40 1.00 -17.78
CA PRO A 260 3.07 2.26 -17.43
C PRO A 260 3.91 2.79 -18.60
N GLU A 261 3.96 4.10 -18.76
CA GLU A 261 4.94 4.70 -19.67
C GLU A 261 6.38 4.39 -19.20
N PRO A 262 7.33 4.17 -20.12
CA PRO A 262 8.71 3.89 -19.73
C PRO A 262 9.34 5.05 -18.93
N HIS A 263 9.84 4.74 -17.73
CA HIS A 263 10.65 5.64 -16.93
C HIS A 263 11.99 4.99 -16.57
N THR A 264 13.04 5.78 -16.38
CA THR A 264 14.30 5.30 -15.82
C THR A 264 14.17 5.16 -14.31
N PRO A 265 14.24 3.94 -13.74
CA PRO A 265 14.18 3.76 -12.29
C PRO A 265 15.47 4.25 -11.63
N THR A 266 15.33 4.78 -10.41
CA THR A 266 16.45 4.88 -9.47
C THR A 266 17.00 3.48 -9.22
N THR A 267 18.31 3.29 -9.31
CA THR A 267 18.91 1.96 -9.13
C THR A 267 19.23 1.69 -7.67
N LEU A 268 19.28 0.41 -7.27
CA LEU A 268 19.72 0.03 -5.92
C LEU A 268 21.12 0.57 -5.63
N GLY A 269 22.02 0.53 -6.60
CA GLY A 269 23.36 1.10 -6.48
C GLY A 269 23.33 2.58 -6.13
N SER A 270 22.44 3.38 -6.73
CA SER A 270 22.41 4.84 -6.51
C SER A 270 22.05 5.25 -5.08
N ILE A 271 21.30 4.43 -4.35
CA ILE A 271 20.86 4.74 -2.98
C ILE A 271 21.81 4.24 -1.88
N LEU A 272 22.79 3.40 -2.23
CA LEU A 272 23.73 2.84 -1.25
C LEU A 272 24.54 3.94 -0.57
N GLU A 273 24.87 3.74 0.71
CA GLU A 273 25.79 4.59 1.45
C GLU A 273 27.17 4.63 0.77
N THR A 274 27.75 5.83 0.69
CA THR A 274 29.08 6.07 0.13
C THR A 274 30.17 6.17 1.20
N ARG A 275 29.77 6.34 2.47
CA ARG A 275 30.67 6.33 3.63
C ARG A 275 31.03 4.91 4.05
N ALA A 276 31.97 4.78 4.98
CA ALA A 276 32.31 3.47 5.54
C ALA A 276 31.11 2.88 6.28
N VAL A 277 30.78 1.63 5.96
CA VAL A 277 29.74 0.85 6.61
C VAL A 277 30.37 0.02 7.74
N GLU A 278 29.64 -0.18 8.83
CA GLU A 278 30.14 -0.95 9.98
C GLU A 278 30.34 -2.43 9.65
N GLU A 279 31.37 -3.03 10.26
CA GLU A 279 31.83 -4.41 10.00
C GLU A 279 30.72 -5.46 10.16
N HIS A 280 29.77 -5.23 11.06
CA HIS A 280 28.70 -6.20 11.36
C HIS A 280 27.68 -6.38 10.22
N TYR A 281 27.65 -5.48 9.23
CA TYR A 281 26.80 -5.63 8.04
C TYR A 281 27.43 -6.53 6.98
N PHE A 282 28.74 -6.75 7.04
CA PHE A 282 29.46 -7.59 6.09
C PHE A 282 29.22 -9.07 6.39
N LEU A 283 29.21 -9.90 5.33
CA LEU A 283 28.83 -11.31 5.46
C LEU A 283 29.87 -12.18 6.19
N ASN A 284 31.10 -11.68 6.36
CA ASN A 284 32.18 -12.25 7.17
C ASN A 284 32.33 -13.79 7.03
N GLY A 285 32.35 -14.28 5.79
CA GLY A 285 32.62 -15.69 5.48
C GLY A 285 31.41 -16.62 5.36
N ASN A 286 30.18 -16.14 5.54
CA ASN A 286 28.97 -17.00 5.45
C ASN A 286 28.44 -17.21 4.01
N LEU A 287 29.34 -17.26 3.02
CA LEU A 287 28.97 -17.20 1.60
C LEU A 287 28.14 -18.41 1.14
N GLU A 288 28.50 -19.61 1.58
CA GLU A 288 27.82 -20.86 1.20
C GLU A 288 26.35 -20.87 1.59
N LYS A 289 26.03 -20.38 2.79
CA LYS A 289 24.64 -20.28 3.26
C LYS A 289 23.83 -19.36 2.37
N TRP A 290 24.40 -18.22 1.97
CA TRP A 290 23.72 -17.28 1.07
C TRP A 290 23.54 -17.84 -0.32
N GLN A 291 24.57 -18.49 -0.88
CA GLN A 291 24.49 -19.18 -2.16
C GLN A 291 23.40 -20.26 -2.15
N TYR A 292 23.32 -21.07 -1.07
CA TYR A 292 22.22 -22.01 -0.89
C TYR A 292 20.88 -21.29 -0.83
N LEU A 293 20.71 -20.30 0.04
CA LEU A 293 19.43 -19.59 0.21
C LEU A 293 18.93 -18.95 -1.10
N LYS A 294 19.83 -18.38 -1.91
CA LYS A 294 19.52 -17.69 -3.17
C LYS A 294 19.47 -18.62 -4.38
N GLY A 295 20.11 -19.78 -4.31
CA GLY A 295 20.15 -20.78 -5.37
C GLY A 295 18.81 -21.48 -5.59
N ALA A 296 18.63 -22.04 -6.79
CA ALA A 296 17.48 -22.87 -7.10
C ALA A 296 17.53 -24.17 -6.31
N LYS A 297 16.38 -24.68 -5.88
CA LYS A 297 16.25 -25.92 -5.12
C LYS A 297 15.06 -26.73 -5.61
N ARG A 298 15.20 -28.05 -5.59
CA ARG A 298 14.09 -28.98 -5.81
C ARG A 298 14.22 -30.12 -4.81
N ILE A 299 13.39 -30.10 -3.77
CA ILE A 299 13.52 -30.96 -2.61
C ILE A 299 12.26 -31.83 -2.51
N PRO A 300 12.36 -33.16 -2.45
CA PRO A 300 11.21 -34.01 -2.20
C PRO A 300 10.65 -33.75 -0.78
N ARG A 301 9.33 -33.61 -0.68
CA ARG A 301 8.59 -33.39 0.57
C ARG A 301 7.31 -34.23 0.57
N ILE A 302 6.72 -34.38 1.76
CA ILE A 302 5.46 -35.09 1.97
C ILE A 302 4.42 -34.09 2.47
N LYS A 303 3.24 -34.07 1.84
CA LYS A 303 2.10 -33.28 2.28
C LYS A 303 1.52 -33.84 3.59
N PRO A 304 0.73 -33.08 4.36
CA PRO A 304 0.05 -33.62 5.56
C PRO A 304 -0.82 -34.85 5.32
N ASN A 305 -1.33 -35.02 4.09
CA ASN A 305 -2.12 -36.20 3.67
C ASN A 305 -1.27 -37.41 3.23
N GLY A 306 0.07 -37.35 3.35
CA GLY A 306 0.99 -38.43 2.99
C GLY A 306 1.46 -38.44 1.53
N GLU A 307 0.91 -37.60 0.66
CA GLU A 307 1.31 -37.58 -0.75
C GLU A 307 2.70 -36.94 -0.96
N PRO A 308 3.59 -37.57 -1.77
CA PRO A 308 4.86 -36.97 -2.12
C PRO A 308 4.66 -35.80 -3.09
N TYR A 309 5.45 -34.75 -2.93
CA TYR A 309 5.56 -33.65 -3.87
C TYR A 309 6.99 -33.09 -3.89
N PHE A 310 7.33 -32.35 -4.93
CA PHE A 310 8.58 -31.61 -4.94
C PHE A 310 8.33 -30.17 -4.51
N PHE A 311 8.99 -29.74 -3.45
CA PHE A 311 9.18 -28.32 -3.17
C PHE A 311 10.21 -27.78 -4.16
N ALA A 312 9.76 -26.97 -5.12
CA ALA A 312 10.62 -26.33 -6.09
C ALA A 312 10.70 -24.82 -5.83
N GLU A 313 11.91 -24.28 -5.94
CA GLU A 313 12.23 -22.88 -5.71
C GLU A 313 13.23 -22.42 -6.78
N GLY A 314 12.91 -21.35 -7.52
CA GLY A 314 13.82 -20.77 -8.51
C GLY A 314 14.96 -19.97 -7.87
N SER A 315 16.05 -19.76 -8.63
CA SER A 315 17.18 -18.92 -8.20
C SER A 315 16.81 -17.44 -8.14
N MET A 316 17.57 -16.69 -7.35
CA MET A 316 17.51 -15.23 -7.22
C MET A 316 18.88 -14.63 -7.52
N SER A 317 18.91 -13.35 -7.92
CA SER A 317 20.16 -12.60 -8.04
C SER A 317 20.93 -12.67 -6.72
N PHE A 318 22.22 -12.99 -6.80
CA PHE A 318 23.14 -12.94 -5.67
C PHE A 318 24.55 -12.56 -6.14
N PRO A 319 25.08 -11.39 -5.73
CA PRO A 319 24.36 -10.33 -5.00
C PRO A 319 23.18 -9.75 -5.80
N ASP A 320 22.35 -8.96 -5.14
CA ASP A 320 21.35 -8.13 -5.79
C ASP A 320 22.06 -7.14 -6.73
N SER A 321 21.55 -6.99 -7.95
CA SER A 321 22.12 -6.09 -8.96
C SER A 321 22.03 -4.63 -8.53
N LEU A 322 23.14 -3.89 -8.69
CA LEU A 322 23.21 -2.46 -8.39
C LEU A 322 22.69 -1.58 -9.53
N ASP A 323 22.51 -2.14 -10.73
CA ASP A 323 22.05 -1.43 -11.93
C ASP A 323 20.53 -1.47 -12.09
N LEU A 324 19.85 -2.26 -11.27
CA LEU A 324 18.40 -2.40 -11.27
C LEU A 324 17.80 -1.79 -9.99
N PRO A 325 16.53 -1.37 -10.03
CA PRO A 325 15.79 -1.11 -8.79
C PRO A 325 15.73 -2.37 -7.92
N ALA A 326 15.74 -2.17 -6.61
CA ALA A 326 15.66 -3.24 -5.63
C ALA A 326 14.40 -4.10 -5.81
N ARG A 327 14.43 -5.33 -5.29
CA ARG A 327 13.20 -6.11 -5.13
C ARG A 327 12.35 -5.47 -4.02
N THR A 328 11.10 -5.90 -3.89
CA THR A 328 10.29 -5.48 -2.73
C THR A 328 10.99 -5.90 -1.44
N MET A 329 11.25 -4.94 -0.55
CA MET A 329 11.71 -5.20 0.80
C MET A 329 10.58 -5.79 1.64
N LEU A 330 10.89 -6.82 2.42
CA LEU A 330 9.94 -7.50 3.31
C LEU A 330 10.24 -7.19 4.77
N THR A 331 9.27 -7.42 5.66
CA THR A 331 9.45 -7.25 7.11
C THR A 331 10.51 -8.17 7.71
N SER A 332 10.87 -9.23 7.00
CA SER A 332 11.92 -10.19 7.36
C SER A 332 13.33 -9.75 6.96
N GLU A 333 13.52 -8.54 6.42
CA GLU A 333 14.82 -8.06 5.90
C GLU A 333 15.96 -8.20 6.92
N SER A 334 15.68 -8.00 8.21
CA SER A 334 16.68 -8.13 9.29
C SER A 334 17.18 -9.56 9.51
N SER A 335 16.55 -10.57 8.91
CA SER A 335 16.88 -11.99 9.13
C SER A 335 17.67 -12.56 7.96
N VAL A 336 18.46 -13.59 8.19
CA VAL A 336 19.18 -14.29 7.12
C VAL A 336 18.23 -15.24 6.41
N ASN A 337 17.64 -14.78 5.31
CA ASN A 337 16.73 -15.57 4.48
C ASN A 337 16.91 -15.19 3.00
N ARG A 338 16.22 -15.92 2.10
CA ARG A 338 16.37 -15.73 0.65
C ARG A 338 15.94 -14.34 0.14
N SER A 339 14.97 -13.71 0.79
CA SER A 339 14.41 -12.40 0.39
C SER A 339 15.30 -11.24 0.79
N THR A 340 16.12 -11.40 1.83
CA THR A 340 17.05 -10.38 2.33
C THR A 340 18.03 -9.96 1.25
N HIS A 341 18.19 -8.66 1.07
CA HIS A 341 19.07 -8.07 0.08
C HIS A 341 20.52 -8.23 0.50
N VAL A 342 21.35 -8.61 -0.46
CA VAL A 342 22.81 -8.64 -0.32
C VAL A 342 23.39 -7.85 -1.46
N VAL A 343 24.23 -6.87 -1.16
CA VAL A 343 24.84 -5.97 -2.14
C VAL A 343 26.36 -6.04 -2.06
N THR A 344 27.01 -5.68 -3.16
CA THR A 344 28.44 -5.39 -3.16
C THR A 344 28.64 -3.97 -2.64
N ASP A 345 29.41 -3.81 -1.58
CA ASP A 345 29.77 -2.52 -1.03
C ASP A 345 30.61 -1.71 -2.03
N LYS A 346 30.30 -0.43 -2.21
CA LYS A 346 30.97 0.43 -3.18
C LYS A 346 32.43 0.75 -2.82
N LYS A 347 32.79 0.71 -1.53
CA LYS A 347 34.11 1.12 -1.05
C LYS A 347 35.05 -0.07 -0.89
N SER A 348 34.58 -1.14 -0.25
CA SER A 348 35.41 -2.33 0.01
C SER A 348 35.31 -3.39 -1.09
N GLY A 349 34.28 -3.37 -1.92
CA GLY A 349 33.98 -4.44 -2.88
C GLY A 349 33.49 -5.74 -2.22
N GLN A 350 33.30 -5.76 -0.90
CA GLN A 350 32.84 -6.94 -0.18
C GLN A 350 31.31 -7.02 -0.15
N LEU A 351 30.78 -8.23 0.05
CA LEU A 351 29.34 -8.45 0.18
C LEU A 351 28.84 -8.06 1.57
N ARG A 352 27.72 -7.33 1.60
CA ARG A 352 27.05 -6.91 2.84
C ARG A 352 25.54 -6.84 2.70
N LEU A 353 24.88 -6.72 3.84
CA LEU A 353 23.45 -6.41 3.92
C LEU A 353 23.20 -4.91 3.70
N LEU A 354 21.96 -4.56 3.37
CA LEU A 354 21.52 -3.17 3.37
C LEU A 354 21.49 -2.62 4.80
N THR A 355 21.90 -1.38 4.98
CA THR A 355 21.79 -0.66 6.25
C THR A 355 20.36 -0.16 6.48
N PRO A 356 19.97 0.22 7.71
CA PRO A 356 18.67 0.84 7.96
C PRO A 356 18.43 2.11 7.14
N ILE A 357 19.47 2.92 6.92
CA ILE A 357 19.40 4.14 6.10
C ILE A 357 19.10 3.81 4.64
N GLU A 358 19.76 2.79 4.08
CA GLU A 358 19.48 2.34 2.71
C GLU A 358 18.05 1.81 2.58
N CYS A 359 17.51 1.15 3.62
CA CYS A 359 16.12 0.73 3.68
C CYS A 359 15.11 1.90 3.78
N GLU A 360 15.47 2.99 4.46
CA GLU A 360 14.69 4.23 4.49
C GLU A 360 14.65 4.88 3.10
N ARG A 361 15.81 5.03 2.47
CA ARG A 361 15.96 5.54 1.10
C ARG A 361 15.20 4.71 0.06
N LEU A 362 15.18 3.37 0.20
CA LEU A 362 14.39 2.47 -0.66
C LEU A 362 12.89 2.81 -0.70
N ASN A 363 12.37 3.37 0.39
CA ASN A 363 10.96 3.75 0.52
C ASN A 363 10.77 5.28 0.40
N GLY A 364 11.84 6.04 0.14
CA GLY A 364 11.82 7.49 0.00
C GLY A 364 11.69 8.27 1.30
N PHE A 365 12.04 7.66 2.44
CA PHE A 365 12.16 8.38 3.71
C PHE A 365 13.51 9.09 3.81
N PRO A 366 13.60 10.21 4.57
CA PRO A 366 14.87 10.81 4.96
C PRO A 366 15.77 9.82 5.71
N ASP A 367 17.08 10.05 5.64
CA ASP A 367 18.04 9.29 6.42
C ASP A 367 17.73 9.40 7.92
N ASP A 368 17.87 8.27 8.61
CA ASP A 368 17.63 8.13 10.05
C ASP A 368 16.20 8.43 10.51
N TRP A 369 15.23 8.38 9.59
CA TRP A 369 13.81 8.53 9.91
C TRP A 369 13.35 7.60 11.03
N THR A 370 13.80 6.34 11.03
CA THR A 370 13.44 5.35 12.06
C THR A 370 14.45 5.28 13.20
N ASN A 371 15.48 6.14 13.22
CA ASN A 371 16.47 6.19 14.30
C ASN A 371 15.96 6.98 15.52
N THR A 372 14.84 6.54 16.09
CA THR A 372 14.15 7.21 17.19
C THR A 372 14.37 6.54 18.55
N GLY A 373 15.43 5.74 18.67
CA GLY A 373 15.60 4.76 19.76
C GLY A 373 14.98 3.39 19.43
N MET A 374 14.43 3.23 18.23
CA MET A 374 13.91 1.97 17.71
C MET A 374 15.06 0.95 17.53
N PRO A 375 14.92 -0.30 18.05
CA PRO A 375 15.93 -1.33 17.80
C PRO A 375 16.07 -1.60 16.30
N GLN A 376 17.30 -1.83 15.85
CA GLN A 376 17.64 -2.00 14.43
C GLN A 376 16.74 -3.00 13.69
N LYS A 377 16.46 -4.16 14.32
CA LYS A 377 15.53 -5.17 13.77
C LYS A 377 14.16 -4.58 13.43
N PHE A 378 13.65 -3.68 14.25
CA PHE A 378 12.36 -3.03 14.03
C PHE A 378 12.43 -1.93 12.96
N ARG A 379 13.57 -1.25 12.79
CA ARG A 379 13.78 -0.32 11.66
C ARG A 379 13.55 -1.02 10.31
N TYR A 380 14.09 -2.23 10.17
CA TYR A 380 13.84 -3.08 9.01
C TYR A 380 12.38 -3.54 8.92
N PHE A 381 11.79 -3.98 10.03
CA PHE A 381 10.39 -4.41 10.06
C PHE A 381 9.44 -3.29 9.59
N THR A 382 9.61 -2.06 10.09
CA THR A 382 8.80 -0.91 9.70
C THR A 382 8.99 -0.56 8.22
N MET A 383 10.23 -0.58 7.71
CA MET A 383 10.50 -0.30 6.29
C MET A 383 9.99 -1.39 5.34
N GLY A 384 9.89 -2.64 5.79
CA GLY A 384 9.23 -3.70 5.03
C GLY A 384 7.72 -3.46 4.86
N ASN A 385 7.08 -2.85 5.86
CA ASN A 385 5.66 -2.50 5.84
C ASN A 385 5.37 -1.12 5.23
N ALA A 386 6.34 -0.21 5.22
CA ALA A 386 6.16 1.16 4.74
C ALA A 386 5.70 1.24 3.27
N LEU A 387 5.01 2.33 2.94
CA LEU A 387 4.74 2.71 1.56
C LEU A 387 5.94 3.44 0.94
N VAL A 388 5.89 3.70 -0.37
CA VAL A 388 6.90 4.54 -1.03
C VAL A 388 6.43 6.00 -1.01
N VAL A 389 7.06 6.82 -0.19
CA VAL A 389 6.63 8.20 0.13
C VAL A 389 6.44 9.07 -1.13
N PRO A 390 7.35 9.07 -2.12
CA PRO A 390 7.15 9.81 -3.37
C PRO A 390 5.88 9.47 -4.16
N ILE A 391 5.35 8.24 -4.01
CA ILE A 391 4.08 7.86 -4.66
C ILE A 391 2.92 8.63 -4.04
N ILE A 392 2.91 8.75 -2.71
CA ILE A 392 1.88 9.54 -2.01
C ILE A 392 2.00 11.02 -2.35
N GLN A 393 3.24 11.53 -2.41
CA GLN A 393 3.48 12.91 -2.82
C GLN A 393 2.88 13.20 -4.20
N LYS A 394 3.17 12.38 -5.22
CA LYS A 394 2.61 12.55 -6.57
C LYS A 394 1.08 12.51 -6.59
N ILE A 395 0.46 11.62 -5.81
CA ILE A 395 -1.01 11.56 -5.70
C ILE A 395 -1.55 12.86 -5.07
N GLY A 396 -0.94 13.33 -3.98
CA GLY A 396 -1.33 14.57 -3.30
C GLY A 396 -1.19 15.80 -4.21
N GLU A 397 -0.09 15.91 -4.96
CA GLU A 397 0.12 16.99 -5.93
C GLU A 397 -0.97 17.02 -7.00
N GLU A 398 -1.39 15.86 -7.50
CA GLU A 398 -2.44 15.78 -8.53
C GLU A 398 -3.82 16.10 -7.97
N LEU A 399 -4.14 15.67 -6.74
CA LEU A 399 -5.41 15.99 -6.09
C LEU A 399 -5.61 17.49 -5.88
N LEU A 400 -4.54 18.25 -5.64
CA LEU A 400 -4.61 19.71 -5.48
C LEU A 400 -4.90 20.46 -6.78
N ARG A 401 -4.75 19.82 -7.94
CA ARG A 401 -5.04 20.40 -9.26
C ARG A 401 -6.51 20.23 -9.68
N ARG A 402 -7.34 19.60 -8.85
CA ARG A 402 -8.70 19.14 -9.20
C ARG A 402 -9.84 19.92 -8.58
#